data_AF-W9GBF0-F1
#
_entry.id   AF-W9GBF0-F1
#
_cell.length_a   1.000
_cell.length_b   1.000
_cell.length_c   1.000
_cell.angle_alpha   90.00
_cell.angle_beta   90.00
_cell.angle_gamma   90.00
#
_symmetry.space_group_name_H-M   'P 1'
#
loop_
_entity.id
_entity.type
_entity.pdbx_description
1 polymer ?
#
loop_
_entity_poly.entity_id
_entity_poly.type
_entity_poly.pdbx_seq_one_letter_code
_entity_poly.pdbx_strand_id
1 'polypeptide(L)'
;MPGVPPFTPTSLITDWTARPLGLALVALAVLPYAGWLLRAHRLGVAWPWWRTALYLGAGVGTLAYAVCGPLAVHRTEIFWVAALQVGVLASLTPVGLALGDPVGLLRGLAERGRGPRRALRLLEGRLARALMFPAVSTLLAVMTVMVVFFTPWFEATTRSVASEALLYFVLIVTGLLFVLPLLTDELLPSWATPPVRTFLAFFDGLLDAVPGIVIMTASTLLTPGFPGYASGASGLTPAMDQKLGGGALLAVAEVVGLPVIAAVFLEWVRSDEREARAVDAELALAEEAATSSPEARTEHGTADGVAPAATSGLWWESDPRFAGRYGRRD
;
A
#
# COMPACT_ATOMS: atom_id res chain seq x y z
N MET A 1 -19.42 -32.92 5.95
CA MET A 1 -17.98 -32.67 5.68
C MET A 1 -17.19 -33.64 6.55
N PRO A 2 -16.08 -34.23 6.09
CA PRO A 2 -15.17 -34.90 7.02
C PRO A 2 -14.87 -33.93 8.17
N GLY A 3 -14.91 -34.43 9.41
CA GLY A 3 -14.79 -33.58 10.60
C GLY A 3 -13.52 -32.75 10.54
N VAL A 4 -13.65 -31.44 10.76
CA VAL A 4 -12.49 -30.56 10.88
C VAL A 4 -11.66 -31.05 12.07
N PRO A 5 -10.34 -31.19 11.93
CA PRO A 5 -9.50 -31.62 13.04
C PRO A 5 -9.64 -30.64 14.23
N PRO A 6 -9.52 -31.11 15.48
CA PRO A 6 -9.58 -30.22 16.63
C PRO A 6 -8.47 -29.16 16.53
N PHE A 7 -8.83 -27.90 16.78
CA PHE A 7 -7.88 -26.80 16.69
C PHE A 7 -6.85 -26.88 17.83
N THR A 8 -5.57 -26.97 17.46
CA THR A 8 -4.43 -26.92 18.37
C THR A 8 -3.44 -25.87 17.89
N PRO A 9 -2.53 -25.34 18.73
CA PRO A 9 -1.52 -24.39 18.25
C PRO A 9 -0.67 -24.92 17.09
N THR A 10 -0.42 -26.23 17.05
CA THR A 10 0.29 -26.91 15.96
C THR A 10 -0.52 -26.93 14.66
N SER A 11 -1.85 -26.89 14.72
CA SER A 11 -2.75 -26.83 13.57
C SER A 11 -2.42 -25.65 12.63
N LEU A 12 -1.92 -24.54 13.18
CA LEU A 12 -1.49 -23.35 12.40
C LEU A 12 -0.27 -23.61 11.48
N ILE A 13 0.32 -24.80 11.54
CA ILE A 13 1.44 -25.21 10.69
C ILE A 13 1.12 -26.52 9.97
N THR A 14 0.43 -27.45 10.65
CA THR A 14 0.21 -28.82 10.16
C THR A 14 -1.00 -28.99 9.26
N ASP A 15 -2.03 -28.15 9.41
CA ASP A 15 -3.32 -28.42 8.79
C ASP A 15 -3.36 -27.80 7.39
N TRP A 16 -3.37 -28.65 6.37
CA TRP A 16 -3.43 -28.26 4.97
C TRP A 16 -4.54 -29.01 4.25
N THR A 17 -5.15 -28.34 3.28
CA THR A 17 -6.23 -28.85 2.46
C THR A 17 -5.97 -28.55 0.98
N ALA A 18 -6.13 -29.57 0.14
CA ALA A 18 -5.95 -29.48 -1.31
C ALA A 18 -7.27 -29.16 -2.02
N ARG A 19 -7.95 -28.07 -1.62
CA ARG A 19 -9.22 -27.66 -2.24
C ARG A 19 -8.98 -27.20 -3.68
N PRO A 20 -9.80 -27.61 -4.67
CA PRO A 20 -9.61 -27.23 -6.06
C PRO A 20 -9.54 -25.72 -6.29
N LEU A 21 -10.36 -24.93 -5.59
CA LEU A 21 -10.35 -23.47 -5.68
C LEU A 21 -9.01 -22.87 -5.21
N GLY A 22 -8.50 -23.33 -4.06
CA GLY A 22 -7.24 -22.82 -3.51
C GLY A 22 -6.05 -23.15 -4.42
N LEU A 23 -5.98 -24.39 -4.90
CA LEU A 23 -4.95 -24.82 -5.86
C LEU A 23 -5.04 -24.03 -7.18
N ALA A 24 -6.25 -23.77 -7.67
CA ALA A 24 -6.45 -22.98 -8.88
C ALA A 24 -5.97 -21.53 -8.70
N LEU A 25 -6.23 -20.90 -7.56
CA LEU A 25 -5.75 -19.54 -7.26
C LEU A 25 -4.21 -19.48 -7.14
N VAL A 26 -3.60 -20.44 -6.44
CA VAL A 26 -2.14 -20.54 -6.34
C VAL A 26 -1.52 -20.76 -7.73
N ALA A 27 -2.08 -21.66 -8.54
CA ALA A 27 -1.63 -21.89 -9.91
C ALA A 27 -1.81 -20.64 -10.79
N LEU A 28 -2.91 -19.90 -10.63
CA LEU A 28 -3.17 -18.65 -11.35
C LEU A 28 -2.16 -17.55 -10.99
N ALA A 29 -1.65 -17.52 -9.77
CA ALA A 29 -0.58 -16.60 -9.38
C ALA A 29 0.80 -17.06 -9.93
N VAL A 30 1.12 -18.36 -9.81
CA VAL A 30 2.44 -18.89 -10.17
C VAL A 30 2.68 -19.00 -11.67
N LEU A 31 1.74 -19.59 -12.42
CA LEU A 31 1.97 -19.98 -13.81
C LEU A 31 2.21 -18.78 -14.75
N PRO A 32 1.43 -17.69 -14.70
CA PRO A 32 1.68 -16.52 -15.54
C PRO A 32 3.02 -15.86 -15.20
N TYR A 33 3.31 -15.68 -13.90
CA TYR A 33 4.54 -15.03 -13.44
C TYR A 33 5.79 -15.84 -13.83
N ALA A 34 5.78 -17.16 -13.64
CA ALA A 34 6.84 -18.04 -14.13
C ALA A 34 6.99 -17.97 -15.65
N GLY A 35 5.87 -17.95 -16.39
CA GLY A 35 5.87 -17.79 -17.84
C GLY A 35 6.43 -16.44 -18.31
N TRP A 36 6.28 -15.37 -17.53
CA TRP A 36 6.89 -14.06 -17.80
C TRP A 36 8.38 -14.06 -17.49
N LEU A 37 8.79 -14.65 -16.36
CA LEU A 37 10.21 -14.78 -15.99
C LEU A 37 11.00 -15.60 -17.02
N LEU A 38 10.46 -16.73 -17.46
CA LEU A 38 11.10 -17.57 -18.49
C LEU A 38 11.27 -16.80 -19.80
N ARG A 39 10.29 -16.00 -20.19
CA ARG A 39 10.38 -15.14 -21.39
C ARG A 39 11.39 -14.01 -21.19
N ALA A 40 11.39 -13.38 -20.02
CA ALA A 40 12.32 -12.29 -19.70
C ALA A 40 13.77 -12.79 -19.76
N HIS A 41 14.03 -13.96 -19.18
CA HIS A 41 15.35 -14.59 -19.24
C HIS A 41 15.79 -14.90 -20.67
N ARG A 42 14.90 -15.47 -21.50
CA ARG A 42 15.17 -15.75 -22.93
C ARG A 42 15.44 -14.49 -23.74
N LEU A 43 14.90 -13.34 -23.34
CA LEU A 43 15.06 -12.06 -24.01
C LEU A 43 16.23 -11.22 -23.46
N GLY A 44 16.97 -11.74 -22.48
CA GLY A 44 18.07 -11.03 -21.84
C GLY A 44 17.62 -9.83 -21.00
N VAL A 45 16.39 -9.82 -20.51
CA VAL A 45 15.91 -8.80 -19.55
C VAL A 45 16.50 -9.15 -18.19
N ALA A 46 17.35 -8.27 -17.66
CA ALA A 46 17.90 -8.44 -16.32
C ALA A 46 16.78 -8.33 -15.29
N TRP A 47 16.56 -9.39 -14.50
CA TRP A 47 15.54 -9.42 -13.46
C TRP A 47 16.16 -9.79 -12.11
N PRO A 48 15.98 -8.96 -11.07
CA PRO A 48 16.54 -9.24 -9.75
C PRO A 48 15.84 -10.44 -9.10
N TRP A 49 16.63 -11.43 -8.66
CA TRP A 49 16.12 -12.66 -8.06
C TRP A 49 15.30 -12.42 -6.78
N TRP A 50 15.63 -11.38 -6.00
CA TRP A 50 14.95 -11.05 -4.75
C TRP A 50 13.48 -10.68 -4.96
N ARG A 51 13.12 -10.06 -6.10
CA ARG A 51 11.71 -9.77 -6.45
C ARG A 51 10.93 -11.06 -6.64
N THR A 52 11.51 -12.04 -7.32
CA THR A 52 10.93 -13.37 -7.48
C THR A 52 10.79 -14.09 -6.13
N ALA A 53 11.78 -13.98 -5.25
CA ALA A 53 11.72 -14.56 -3.91
C ALA A 53 10.59 -13.94 -3.07
N LEU A 54 10.42 -12.62 -3.10
CA LEU A 54 9.29 -11.93 -2.43
C LEU A 54 7.94 -12.32 -3.03
N TYR A 55 7.84 -12.37 -4.36
CA TYR A 55 6.62 -12.78 -5.05
C TYR A 55 6.17 -14.18 -4.61
N LEU A 56 7.10 -15.14 -4.63
CA LEU A 56 6.79 -16.54 -4.32
C LEU A 56 6.61 -16.76 -2.81
N GLY A 57 7.44 -16.13 -1.97
CA GLY A 57 7.40 -16.30 -0.52
C GLY A 57 6.28 -15.49 0.12
N ALA A 58 6.35 -14.16 0.02
CA ALA A 58 5.42 -13.25 0.68
C ALA A 58 4.08 -13.14 -0.06
N GLY A 59 4.07 -13.27 -1.40
CA GLY A 59 2.84 -13.22 -2.19
C GLY A 59 2.13 -14.57 -2.28
N VAL A 60 2.70 -15.49 -3.04
CA VAL A 60 2.12 -16.83 -3.29
C VAL A 60 2.11 -17.68 -2.02
N GLY A 61 3.14 -17.59 -1.17
CA GLY A 61 3.20 -18.36 0.07
C GLY A 61 2.09 -17.98 1.06
N THR A 62 1.83 -16.68 1.23
CA THR A 62 0.72 -16.21 2.09
C THR A 62 -0.64 -16.50 1.46
N LEU A 63 -0.75 -16.41 0.12
CA LEU A 63 -1.94 -16.86 -0.61
C LEU A 63 -2.22 -18.34 -0.32
N ALA A 64 -1.22 -19.21 -0.50
CA ALA A 64 -1.33 -20.64 -0.26
C ALA A 64 -1.67 -20.95 1.21
N TYR A 65 -1.06 -20.24 2.16
CA TYR A 65 -1.39 -20.35 3.58
C TYR A 65 -2.86 -19.98 3.85
N ALA A 66 -3.36 -18.94 3.20
CA ALA A 66 -4.73 -18.49 3.36
C ALA A 66 -5.76 -19.42 2.70
N VAL A 67 -5.50 -19.96 1.50
CA VAL A 67 -6.51 -20.70 0.71
C VAL A 67 -6.36 -22.22 0.71
N CYS A 68 -5.18 -22.72 1.08
CA CYS A 68 -4.89 -24.16 1.20
C CYS A 68 -4.38 -24.54 2.60
N GLY A 69 -3.95 -23.59 3.41
CA GLY A 69 -3.37 -23.85 4.71
C GLY A 69 -4.40 -23.84 5.85
N PRO A 70 -3.92 -23.65 7.09
CA PRO A 70 -4.73 -23.74 8.31
C PRO A 70 -5.89 -22.74 8.35
N LEU A 71 -5.69 -21.56 7.77
CA LEU A 71 -6.74 -20.55 7.68
C LEU A 71 -7.93 -21.06 6.86
N ALA A 72 -7.67 -21.78 5.75
CA ALA A 72 -8.72 -22.36 4.93
C ALA A 72 -9.43 -23.53 5.61
N VAL A 73 -8.72 -24.29 6.45
CA VAL A 73 -9.27 -25.44 7.19
C VAL A 73 -10.22 -24.98 8.29
N HIS A 74 -9.81 -23.97 9.07
CA HIS A 74 -10.51 -23.56 10.30
C HIS A 74 -11.41 -22.32 10.15
N ARG A 75 -11.42 -21.64 8.99
CA ARG A 75 -12.26 -20.44 8.75
C ARG A 75 -13.75 -20.63 9.02
N THR A 76 -14.28 -21.84 8.92
CA THR A 76 -15.71 -22.10 9.12
C THR A 76 -16.06 -22.44 10.57
N GLU A 77 -15.09 -22.59 11.46
CA GLU A 77 -15.34 -22.99 12.85
C GLU A 77 -14.83 -21.97 13.85
N ILE A 78 -13.82 -21.19 13.46
CA ILE A 78 -13.17 -20.21 14.34
C ILE A 78 -13.22 -18.83 13.69
N PHE A 79 -13.86 -17.87 14.35
CA PHE A 79 -14.10 -16.55 13.77
C PHE A 79 -12.79 -15.78 13.59
N TRP A 80 -11.89 -15.78 14.59
CA TRP A 80 -10.64 -15.05 14.48
C TRP A 80 -9.74 -15.59 13.36
N VAL A 81 -9.81 -16.90 13.07
CA VAL A 81 -9.09 -17.51 11.94
C VAL A 81 -9.68 -17.04 10.61
N ALA A 82 -11.01 -16.95 10.51
CA ALA A 82 -11.67 -16.40 9.33
C ALA A 82 -11.31 -14.93 9.11
N ALA A 83 -11.28 -14.14 10.18
CA ALA A 83 -10.87 -12.74 10.14
C ALA A 83 -9.40 -12.57 9.74
N LEU A 84 -8.53 -13.41 10.30
CA LEU A 84 -7.11 -13.47 9.91
C LEU A 84 -6.95 -13.81 8.42
N GLN A 85 -7.73 -14.77 7.90
CA GLN A 85 -7.73 -15.12 6.47
C GLN A 85 -8.12 -13.93 5.60
N VAL A 86 -9.18 -13.21 5.97
CA VAL A 86 -9.63 -12.00 5.25
C VAL A 86 -8.53 -10.94 5.26
N GLY A 87 -7.91 -10.68 6.41
CA GLY A 87 -6.81 -9.71 6.53
C GLY A 87 -5.59 -10.09 5.69
N VAL A 88 -5.17 -11.36 5.72
CA VAL A 88 -4.02 -11.84 4.92
C VAL A 88 -4.28 -11.68 3.43
N LEU A 89 -5.48 -12.04 2.95
CA LEU A 89 -5.85 -11.92 1.53
C LEU A 89 -6.07 -10.46 1.09
N ALA A 90 -6.50 -9.59 1.99
CA ALA A 90 -6.75 -8.17 1.70
C ALA A 90 -5.46 -7.33 1.71
N SER A 91 -4.47 -7.69 2.53
CA SER A 91 -3.28 -6.86 2.76
C SER A 91 -1.98 -7.58 2.43
N LEU A 92 -1.64 -8.63 3.19
CA LEU A 92 -0.31 -9.24 3.13
C LEU A 92 -0.03 -9.92 1.78
N THR A 93 -0.99 -10.68 1.25
CA THR A 93 -0.89 -11.35 -0.04
C THR A 93 -0.70 -10.35 -1.19
N PRO A 94 -1.55 -9.32 -1.35
CA PRO A 94 -1.35 -8.26 -2.34
C PRO A 94 0.01 -7.57 -2.26
N VAL A 95 0.50 -7.26 -1.06
CA VAL A 95 1.84 -6.66 -0.87
C VAL A 95 2.92 -7.56 -1.41
N GLY A 96 2.93 -8.82 -1.00
CA GLY A 96 3.93 -9.78 -1.47
C GLY A 96 3.90 -9.99 -2.99
N LEU A 97 2.69 -10.04 -3.58
CA LEU A 97 2.50 -10.14 -5.02
C LEU A 97 3.00 -8.87 -5.76
N ALA A 98 2.78 -7.70 -5.19
CA ALA A 98 3.17 -6.43 -5.79
C ALA A 98 4.68 -6.15 -5.66
N LEU A 99 5.33 -6.57 -4.57
CA LEU A 99 6.79 -6.50 -4.39
C LEU A 99 7.57 -7.29 -5.44
N GLY A 100 6.94 -8.33 -5.99
CA GLY A 100 7.43 -9.05 -7.15
C GLY A 100 7.48 -8.26 -8.45
N ASP A 101 6.98 -7.02 -8.46
CA ASP A 101 6.89 -6.11 -9.60
C ASP A 101 6.43 -6.78 -10.91
N PRO A 102 5.25 -7.43 -10.91
CA PRO A 102 4.71 -8.05 -12.12
C PRO A 102 4.51 -7.02 -13.23
N VAL A 103 4.22 -5.75 -12.89
CA VAL A 103 4.00 -4.67 -13.85
C VAL A 103 5.31 -4.30 -14.56
N GLY A 104 6.40 -4.10 -13.83
CA GLY A 104 7.73 -3.85 -14.39
C GLY A 104 8.23 -5.00 -15.26
N LEU A 105 7.99 -6.26 -14.84
CA LEU A 105 8.31 -7.44 -15.65
C LEU A 105 7.56 -7.42 -16.99
N LEU A 106 6.26 -7.10 -16.96
CA LEU A 106 5.44 -6.98 -18.15
C LEU A 106 5.89 -5.82 -19.07
N ARG A 107 6.33 -4.70 -18.51
CA ARG A 107 6.88 -3.56 -19.27
C ARG A 107 8.18 -3.92 -19.97
N GLY A 108 9.14 -4.54 -19.27
CA GLY A 108 10.40 -4.99 -19.87
C GLY A 108 10.17 -5.99 -21.01
N LEU A 109 9.15 -6.85 -20.89
CA LEU A 109 8.73 -7.73 -21.99
C LEU A 109 8.09 -6.96 -23.15
N ALA A 110 7.30 -5.92 -22.87
CA ALA A 110 6.59 -5.12 -23.88
C ALA A 110 7.54 -4.24 -24.71
N GLU A 111 8.58 -3.68 -24.09
CA GLU A 111 9.67 -2.94 -24.74
C GLU A 111 10.42 -3.82 -25.75
N ARG A 112 10.59 -5.11 -25.42
CA ARG A 112 11.15 -6.12 -26.32
C ARG A 112 10.13 -6.69 -27.34
N GLY A 113 8.93 -6.10 -27.42
CA GLY A 113 7.89 -6.47 -28.39
C GLY A 113 7.16 -7.80 -28.11
N ARG A 114 7.30 -8.38 -26.91
CA ARG A 114 6.76 -9.72 -26.56
C ARG A 114 5.85 -9.75 -25.34
N GLY A 115 5.61 -8.60 -24.69
CA GLY A 115 4.74 -8.46 -23.52
C GLY A 115 3.26 -8.27 -23.86
N PRO A 116 2.32 -8.70 -22.99
CA PRO A 116 0.89 -8.49 -23.14
C PRO A 116 0.52 -7.00 -22.99
N ARG A 117 0.71 -6.21 -24.05
CA ARG A 117 0.36 -4.77 -24.11
C ARG A 117 -1.09 -4.46 -23.75
N ARG A 118 -1.99 -5.44 -23.81
CA ARG A 118 -3.38 -5.29 -23.33
C ARG A 118 -3.46 -5.17 -21.82
N ALA A 119 -2.69 -5.96 -21.07
CA ALA A 119 -2.68 -5.91 -19.60
C ALA A 119 -2.16 -4.55 -19.11
N LEU A 120 -1.04 -4.07 -19.65
CA LEU A 120 -0.50 -2.75 -19.32
C LEU A 120 -1.50 -1.62 -19.61
N ARG A 121 -2.15 -1.66 -20.79
CA ARG A 121 -3.20 -0.68 -21.14
C ARG A 121 -4.41 -0.70 -20.19
N LEU A 122 -4.75 -1.86 -19.63
CA LEU A 122 -5.82 -1.95 -18.63
C LEU A 122 -5.40 -1.26 -17.33
N LEU A 123 -4.16 -1.47 -16.87
CA LEU A 123 -3.62 -0.81 -15.68
C LEU A 123 -3.46 0.71 -15.86
N GLU A 124 -3.15 1.16 -17.08
CA GLU A 124 -2.99 2.58 -17.41
C GLU A 124 -4.32 3.27 -17.77
N GLY A 125 -5.42 2.51 -17.82
CA GLY A 125 -6.74 3.02 -18.19
C GLY A 125 -7.30 4.00 -17.16
N ARG A 126 -8.23 4.86 -17.60
CA ARG A 126 -8.88 5.86 -16.71
C ARG A 126 -9.56 5.22 -15.51
N LEU A 127 -10.21 4.07 -15.71
CA LEU A 127 -10.86 3.33 -14.64
C LEU A 127 -9.85 2.80 -13.62
N ALA A 128 -8.75 2.21 -14.07
CA ALA A 128 -7.70 1.73 -13.19
C ALA A 128 -7.08 2.88 -12.38
N ARG A 129 -6.78 4.01 -13.01
CA ARG A 129 -6.30 5.22 -12.30
C ARG A 129 -7.31 5.77 -11.29
N ALA A 130 -8.60 5.74 -11.61
CA ALA A 130 -9.64 6.18 -10.69
C ALA A 130 -9.77 5.24 -9.48
N LEU A 131 -9.68 3.92 -9.70
CA LEU A 131 -9.75 2.91 -8.64
C LEU A 131 -8.47 2.87 -7.79
N MET A 132 -7.32 3.16 -8.40
CA MET A 132 -6.02 3.29 -7.75
C MET A 132 -5.82 4.65 -7.08
N PHE A 133 -6.78 5.56 -7.19
CA PHE A 133 -6.71 6.82 -6.46
C PHE A 133 -6.74 6.51 -4.95
N PRO A 134 -5.79 7.00 -4.14
CA PRO A 134 -5.62 6.57 -2.74
C PRO A 134 -6.93 6.58 -1.94
N ALA A 135 -7.70 7.67 -1.97
CA ALA A 135 -8.96 7.71 -1.23
C ALA A 135 -10.00 6.69 -1.72
N VAL A 136 -10.00 6.35 -3.01
CA VAL A 136 -10.92 5.36 -3.60
C VAL A 136 -10.48 3.94 -3.24
N SER A 137 -9.19 3.64 -3.36
CA SER A 137 -8.67 2.30 -3.03
C SER A 137 -8.79 2.01 -1.53
N THR A 138 -8.48 2.97 -0.67
CA THR A 138 -8.69 2.88 0.79
C THR A 138 -10.17 2.64 1.13
N LEU A 139 -11.06 3.48 0.59
CA LEU A 139 -12.49 3.33 0.85
C LEU A 139 -13.01 1.99 0.35
N LEU A 140 -12.56 1.54 -0.82
CA LEU A 140 -12.95 0.26 -1.38
C LEU A 140 -12.46 -0.92 -0.52
N ALA A 141 -11.24 -0.86 0.02
CA ALA A 141 -10.70 -1.87 0.92
C ALA A 141 -11.49 -1.93 2.24
N VAL A 142 -11.71 -0.78 2.89
CA VAL A 142 -12.50 -0.67 4.13
C VAL A 142 -13.92 -1.19 3.92
N MET A 143 -14.59 -0.72 2.87
CA MET A 143 -15.96 -1.14 2.56
C MET A 143 -16.03 -2.62 2.22
N THR A 144 -15.03 -3.18 1.55
CA THR A 144 -14.97 -4.63 1.26
C THR A 144 -15.00 -5.43 2.55
N VAL A 145 -14.11 -5.13 3.51
CA VAL A 145 -14.07 -5.85 4.79
C VAL A 145 -15.39 -5.65 5.56
N MET A 146 -15.95 -4.43 5.56
CA MET A 146 -17.23 -4.17 6.20
C MET A 146 -18.37 -4.98 5.59
N VAL A 147 -18.48 -5.04 4.26
CA VAL A 147 -19.52 -5.85 3.60
C VAL A 147 -19.33 -7.33 3.94
N VAL A 148 -18.10 -7.84 3.97
CA VAL A 148 -17.84 -9.25 4.28
C VAL A 148 -18.38 -9.65 5.66
N PHE A 149 -18.17 -8.80 6.68
CA PHE A 149 -18.53 -9.12 8.06
C PHE A 149 -19.93 -8.65 8.49
N PHE A 150 -20.44 -7.56 7.93
CA PHE A 150 -21.75 -6.99 8.29
C PHE A 150 -22.88 -7.46 7.38
N THR A 151 -22.60 -8.27 6.36
CA THR A 151 -23.62 -8.86 5.49
C THR A 151 -23.53 -10.38 5.48
N PRO A 152 -24.56 -11.09 4.97
CA PRO A 152 -24.52 -12.54 4.82
C PRO A 152 -23.50 -13.07 3.80
N TRP A 153 -22.66 -12.22 3.20
CA TRP A 153 -21.71 -12.65 2.17
C TRP A 153 -20.74 -13.71 2.68
N PHE A 154 -20.21 -13.55 3.90
CA PHE A 154 -19.33 -14.57 4.48
C PHE A 154 -20.04 -15.94 4.56
N GLU A 155 -21.26 -15.97 5.09
CA GLU A 155 -22.07 -17.19 5.17
C GLU A 155 -22.32 -17.80 3.77
N ALA A 156 -22.58 -16.95 2.77
CA ALA A 156 -22.76 -17.40 1.39
C ALA A 156 -21.52 -18.10 0.82
N THR A 157 -20.30 -17.73 1.25
CA THR A 157 -19.06 -18.40 0.82
C THR A 157 -18.94 -19.84 1.32
N THR A 158 -19.65 -20.19 2.40
CA THR A 158 -19.66 -21.57 2.94
C THR A 158 -20.61 -22.48 2.16
N ARG A 159 -21.59 -21.89 1.46
CA ARG A 159 -22.60 -22.59 0.66
C ARG A 159 -22.29 -22.63 -0.82
N SER A 160 -21.46 -21.71 -1.33
CA SER A 160 -21.19 -21.54 -2.75
C SER A 160 -19.70 -21.29 -3.01
N VAL A 161 -19.11 -22.17 -3.83
CA VAL A 161 -17.72 -22.02 -4.32
C VAL A 161 -17.57 -20.75 -5.15
N ALA A 162 -18.62 -20.32 -5.86
CA ALA A 162 -18.60 -19.07 -6.63
C ALA A 162 -18.52 -17.84 -5.71
N SER A 163 -19.28 -17.85 -4.61
CA SER A 163 -19.23 -16.76 -3.62
C SER A 163 -17.90 -16.72 -2.88
N GLU A 164 -17.30 -17.89 -2.59
CA GLU A 164 -15.95 -18.01 -2.03
C GLU A 164 -14.88 -17.47 -3.00
N ALA A 165 -14.94 -17.87 -4.27
CA ALA A 165 -14.02 -17.39 -5.29
C ALA A 165 -14.13 -15.87 -5.48
N LEU A 166 -15.35 -15.33 -5.50
CA LEU A 166 -15.60 -13.90 -5.61
C LEU A 166 -15.03 -13.14 -4.41
N LEU A 167 -15.21 -13.66 -3.19
CA LEU A 167 -14.62 -13.07 -1.99
C LEU A 167 -13.10 -12.97 -2.10
N TYR A 168 -12.42 -14.08 -2.38
CA TYR A 168 -10.96 -14.09 -2.50
C TYR A 168 -10.47 -13.18 -3.62
N PHE A 169 -11.17 -13.18 -4.76
CA PHE A 169 -10.86 -12.29 -5.88
C PHE A 169 -10.98 -10.82 -5.47
N VAL A 170 -12.10 -10.42 -4.87
CA VAL A 170 -12.33 -9.02 -4.46
C VAL A 170 -11.28 -8.60 -3.44
N LEU A 171 -11.00 -9.39 -2.39
CA LEU A 171 -9.99 -9.05 -1.38
C LEU A 171 -8.60 -8.82 -1.99
N ILE A 172 -8.15 -9.74 -2.87
CA ILE A 172 -6.84 -9.63 -3.51
C ILE A 172 -6.81 -8.42 -4.45
N VAL A 173 -7.86 -8.21 -5.24
CA VAL A 173 -7.93 -7.09 -6.19
C VAL A 173 -7.96 -5.75 -5.48
N THR A 174 -8.76 -5.60 -4.42
CA THR A 174 -8.82 -4.35 -3.64
C THR A 174 -7.48 -4.05 -2.98
N GLY A 175 -6.81 -5.07 -2.43
CA GLY A 175 -5.47 -4.88 -1.88
C GLY A 175 -4.42 -4.55 -2.95
N LEU A 176 -4.52 -5.12 -4.15
CA LEU A 176 -3.62 -4.77 -5.25
C LEU A 176 -3.86 -3.35 -5.77
N LEU A 177 -5.12 -2.92 -5.87
CA LEU A 177 -5.48 -1.54 -6.21
C LEU A 177 -4.93 -0.54 -5.20
N PHE A 178 -4.83 -0.96 -3.94
CA PHE A 178 -4.24 -0.18 -2.86
C PHE A 178 -2.70 -0.14 -2.91
N VAL A 179 -2.04 -1.29 -3.05
CA VAL A 179 -0.57 -1.38 -2.95
C VAL A 179 0.15 -0.94 -4.23
N LEU A 180 -0.39 -1.24 -5.43
CA LEU A 180 0.31 -0.98 -6.69
C LEU A 180 0.72 0.49 -6.88
N PRO A 181 -0.14 1.49 -6.57
CA PRO A 181 0.22 2.90 -6.66
C PRO A 181 1.32 3.30 -5.70
N LEU A 182 1.35 2.71 -4.50
CA LEU A 182 2.39 2.95 -3.50
C LEU A 182 3.77 2.44 -3.94
N LEU A 183 3.81 1.31 -4.66
CA LEU A 183 5.07 0.72 -5.14
C LEU A 183 5.51 1.24 -6.51
N THR A 184 4.62 1.91 -7.25
CA THR A 184 4.89 2.36 -8.62
C THR A 184 4.66 3.86 -8.72
N ASP A 185 5.74 4.64 -8.67
CA ASP A 185 5.71 6.10 -8.75
C ASP A 185 4.91 6.64 -9.95
N GLU A 186 4.95 5.91 -11.08
CA GLU A 186 4.26 6.29 -12.32
C GLU A 186 2.73 6.11 -12.29
N LEU A 187 2.20 5.37 -11.31
CA LEU A 187 0.75 5.18 -11.14
C LEU A 187 0.13 6.26 -10.24
N LEU A 188 0.95 6.96 -9.46
CA LEU A 188 0.51 8.09 -8.64
C LEU A 188 0.29 9.33 -9.53
N PRO A 189 -0.73 10.16 -9.23
CA PRO A 189 -0.91 11.43 -9.91
C PRO A 189 0.33 12.32 -9.77
N SER A 190 0.68 13.07 -10.82
CA SER A 190 1.87 13.92 -10.85
C SER A 190 1.86 15.05 -9.81
N TRP A 191 0.71 15.37 -9.23
CA TRP A 191 0.57 16.37 -8.15
C TRP A 191 0.82 15.81 -6.75
N ALA A 192 0.92 14.48 -6.59
CA ALA A 192 1.15 13.84 -5.30
C ALA A 192 2.63 14.00 -4.90
N THR A 193 2.98 15.19 -4.42
CA THR A 193 4.30 15.50 -3.86
C THR A 193 4.59 14.62 -2.64
N PRO A 194 5.86 14.42 -2.25
CA PRO A 194 6.21 13.58 -1.09
C PRO A 194 5.43 13.91 0.20
N PRO A 195 5.22 15.19 0.59
CA PRO A 195 4.38 15.52 1.76
C PRO A 195 2.93 15.04 1.62
N VAL A 196 2.35 15.17 0.42
CA VAL A 196 0.98 14.75 0.13
C VAL A 196 0.86 13.22 0.19
N ARG A 197 1.86 12.49 -0.32
CA ARG A 197 1.93 11.03 -0.20
C ARG A 197 1.99 10.60 1.26
N THR A 198 2.81 11.25 2.08
CA THR A 198 2.90 10.99 3.53
C THR A 198 1.55 11.22 4.21
N PHE A 199 0.89 12.33 3.90
CA PHE A 199 -0.43 12.64 4.45
C PHE A 199 -1.48 11.60 4.05
N LEU A 200 -1.50 11.18 2.79
CA LEU A 200 -2.41 10.15 2.30
C LEU A 200 -2.14 8.79 2.96
N ALA A 201 -0.87 8.40 3.12
CA ALA A 201 -0.49 7.17 3.80
C ALA A 201 -0.87 7.18 5.28
N PHE A 202 -0.74 8.32 5.96
CA PHE A 202 -1.16 8.47 7.36
C PHE A 202 -2.68 8.34 7.51
N PHE A 203 -3.45 9.00 6.65
CA PHE A 203 -4.92 8.89 6.66
C PHE A 203 -5.39 7.49 6.31
N ASP A 204 -4.71 6.84 5.38
CA ASP A 204 -4.97 5.46 5.02
C ASP A 204 -4.76 4.51 6.21
N GLY A 205 -3.64 4.63 6.93
CA GLY A 205 -3.37 3.88 8.15
C GLY A 205 -4.33 4.18 9.32
N LEU A 206 -5.11 5.26 9.25
CA LEU A 206 -6.20 5.49 10.20
C LEU A 206 -7.49 4.80 9.76
N LEU A 207 -7.75 4.77 8.45
CA LEU A 207 -8.96 4.21 7.88
C LEU A 207 -8.92 2.68 7.82
N ASP A 208 -7.77 2.08 7.55
CA ASP A 208 -7.59 0.62 7.51
C ASP A 208 -7.75 -0.06 8.89
N ALA A 209 -7.54 0.69 9.97
CA ALA A 209 -7.81 0.25 11.35
C ALA A 209 -9.31 0.18 11.67
N VAL A 210 -10.16 0.95 10.97
CA VAL A 210 -11.60 1.06 11.24
C VAL A 210 -12.29 -0.31 11.21
N PRO A 211 -12.14 -1.14 10.17
CA PRO A 211 -12.75 -2.47 10.14
C PRO A 211 -12.45 -3.34 11.38
N GLY A 212 -11.18 -3.41 11.77
CA GLY A 212 -10.74 -4.21 12.92
C GLY A 212 -11.33 -3.70 14.23
N ILE A 213 -11.28 -2.39 14.46
CA ILE A 213 -11.83 -1.74 15.66
C ILE A 213 -13.35 -1.92 15.73
N VAL A 214 -14.07 -1.73 14.62
CA VAL A 214 -15.53 -1.87 14.56
C VAL A 214 -15.94 -3.31 14.88
N ILE A 215 -15.25 -4.32 14.33
CA ILE A 215 -15.52 -5.73 14.64
C ILE A 215 -15.19 -6.05 16.10
N MET A 216 -14.06 -5.54 16.59
CA MET A 216 -13.58 -5.75 17.96
C MET A 216 -14.50 -5.14 19.02
N THR A 217 -15.15 -4.02 18.70
CA THR A 217 -15.99 -3.24 19.62
C THR A 217 -17.49 -3.45 19.41
N ALA A 218 -17.89 -4.24 18.42
CA ALA A 218 -19.28 -4.56 18.16
C ALA A 218 -19.94 -5.20 19.39
N SER A 219 -21.08 -4.64 19.82
CA SER A 219 -21.84 -5.11 20.99
C SER A 219 -22.65 -6.38 20.71
N THR A 220 -22.87 -6.70 19.44
CA THR A 220 -23.55 -7.90 18.97
C THR A 220 -22.59 -8.83 18.25
N LEU A 221 -22.88 -10.13 18.31
CA LEU A 221 -22.22 -11.09 17.44
C LEU A 221 -22.60 -10.77 15.99
N LEU A 222 -21.61 -10.73 15.10
CA LEU A 222 -21.79 -10.41 13.68
C LEU A 222 -22.41 -11.58 12.92
N THR A 223 -22.14 -12.82 13.37
CA THR A 223 -22.66 -14.03 12.75
C THR A 223 -23.33 -14.96 13.78
N PRO A 224 -24.36 -14.50 14.52
CA PRO A 224 -24.94 -15.25 15.64
C PRO A 224 -25.62 -16.54 15.20
N GLY A 225 -26.09 -16.60 13.94
CA GLY A 225 -26.79 -17.77 13.38
C GLY A 225 -25.89 -18.78 12.68
N PHE A 226 -24.58 -18.52 12.55
CA PHE A 226 -23.68 -19.42 11.84
C PHE A 226 -23.17 -20.53 12.79
N PRO A 227 -23.57 -21.80 12.58
CA PRO A 227 -23.34 -22.86 13.57
C PRO A 227 -21.87 -23.10 13.92
N GLY A 228 -20.98 -22.86 12.95
CA GLY A 228 -19.54 -23.03 13.14
C GLY A 228 -18.96 -22.17 14.26
N TYR A 229 -19.33 -20.89 14.32
CA TYR A 229 -18.79 -19.94 15.32
C TYR A 229 -19.47 -20.05 16.69
N ALA A 230 -20.62 -20.69 16.75
CA ALA A 230 -21.30 -20.99 18.01
C ALA A 230 -20.82 -22.30 18.65
N SER A 231 -20.04 -23.11 17.93
CA SER A 231 -19.66 -24.47 18.33
C SER A 231 -18.63 -24.55 19.46
N GLY A 232 -17.92 -23.45 19.75
CA GLY A 232 -16.84 -23.43 20.74
C GLY A 232 -15.55 -24.12 20.28
N ALA A 233 -15.38 -24.37 18.96
CA ALA A 233 -14.19 -25.00 18.39
C ALA A 233 -12.88 -24.28 18.73
N SER A 234 -12.93 -22.96 18.97
CA SER A 234 -11.78 -22.15 19.40
C SER A 234 -11.43 -22.30 20.89
N GLY A 235 -12.29 -22.93 21.70
CA GLY A 235 -12.19 -22.95 23.16
C GLY A 235 -12.51 -21.61 23.83
N LEU A 236 -12.97 -20.61 23.05
CA LEU A 236 -13.30 -19.26 23.52
C LEU A 236 -14.80 -19.02 23.48
N THR A 237 -15.27 -18.01 24.23
CA THR A 237 -16.64 -17.52 24.04
C THR A 237 -16.75 -16.84 22.66
N PRO A 238 -17.92 -16.93 21.97
CA PRO A 238 -18.07 -16.32 20.65
C PRO A 238 -17.77 -14.81 20.62
N ALA A 239 -18.07 -14.09 21.71
CA ALA A 239 -17.76 -12.67 21.84
C ALA A 239 -16.24 -12.42 21.93
N MET A 240 -15.50 -13.26 22.64
CA MET A 240 -14.04 -13.15 22.71
C MET A 240 -13.38 -13.54 21.38
N ASP A 241 -13.88 -14.59 20.73
CA ASP A 241 -13.42 -15.02 19.40
C ASP A 241 -13.59 -13.89 18.36
N GLN A 242 -14.75 -13.23 18.36
CA GLN A 242 -14.99 -12.04 17.53
C GLN A 242 -14.04 -10.88 17.86
N LYS A 243 -13.82 -10.62 19.16
CA LYS A 243 -12.88 -9.58 19.61
C LYS A 243 -11.47 -9.83 19.09
N LEU A 244 -11.01 -11.08 19.18
CA LEU A 244 -9.72 -11.49 18.61
C LEU A 244 -9.72 -11.42 17.08
N GLY A 245 -10.83 -11.69 16.41
CA GLY A 245 -10.94 -11.51 14.96
C GLY A 245 -10.77 -10.06 14.52
N GLY A 246 -11.40 -9.11 15.22
CA GLY A 246 -11.16 -7.69 15.00
C GLY A 246 -9.70 -7.30 15.25
N GLY A 247 -9.10 -7.81 16.33
CA GLY A 247 -7.68 -7.62 16.62
C GLY A 247 -6.73 -8.25 15.58
N ALA A 248 -7.08 -9.39 15.00
CA ALA A 248 -6.30 -10.06 13.98
C ALA A 248 -6.31 -9.27 12.66
N LEU A 249 -7.47 -8.73 12.25
CA LEU A 249 -7.56 -7.82 11.11
C LEU A 249 -6.69 -6.58 11.31
N LEU A 250 -6.78 -5.96 12.49
CA LEU A 250 -5.95 -4.81 12.84
C LEU A 250 -4.46 -5.16 12.79
N ALA A 251 -4.04 -6.26 13.43
CA ALA A 251 -2.65 -6.67 13.45
C ALA A 251 -2.08 -6.92 12.05
N VAL A 252 -2.84 -7.55 11.15
CA VAL A 252 -2.40 -7.76 9.76
C VAL A 252 -2.30 -6.46 8.98
N ALA A 253 -3.24 -5.53 9.18
CA ALA A 253 -3.18 -4.20 8.57
C ALA A 253 -1.91 -3.46 9.03
N GLU A 254 -1.65 -3.40 10.33
CA GLU A 254 -0.49 -2.69 10.91
C GLU A 254 0.87 -3.30 10.49
N VAL A 255 0.93 -4.62 10.32
CA VAL A 255 2.14 -5.30 9.79
C VAL A 255 2.51 -4.79 8.40
N VAL A 256 1.54 -4.29 7.62
CA VAL A 256 1.75 -3.70 6.30
C VAL A 256 1.83 -2.18 6.37
N GLY A 257 0.89 -1.54 7.07
CA GLY A 257 0.72 -0.09 7.12
C GLY A 257 1.90 0.61 7.78
N LEU A 258 2.38 0.14 8.93
CA LEU A 258 3.48 0.80 9.64
C LEU A 258 4.78 0.86 8.84
N PRO A 259 5.26 -0.24 8.21
CA PRO A 259 6.43 -0.18 7.34
C PRO A 259 6.25 0.77 6.15
N VAL A 260 5.05 0.82 5.56
CA VAL A 260 4.74 1.71 4.43
C VAL A 260 4.78 3.17 4.86
N ILE A 261 4.10 3.53 5.95
CA ILE A 261 4.10 4.89 6.49
C ILE A 261 5.53 5.32 6.83
N ALA A 262 6.32 4.43 7.47
CA ALA A 262 7.72 4.70 7.77
C ALA A 262 8.55 4.93 6.49
N ALA A 263 8.34 4.13 5.44
CA ALA A 263 9.06 4.28 4.18
C ALA A 263 8.75 5.62 3.49
N VAL A 264 7.47 6.00 3.40
CA VAL A 264 7.04 7.25 2.78
C VAL A 264 7.49 8.47 3.60
N PHE A 265 7.46 8.37 4.93
CA PHE A 265 7.99 9.42 5.80
C PHE A 265 9.51 9.62 5.60
N LEU A 266 10.28 8.53 5.53
CA LEU A 266 11.71 8.60 5.24
C LEU A 266 12.00 9.15 3.83
N GLU A 267 11.14 8.85 2.86
CA GLU A 267 11.22 9.43 1.51
C GLU A 267 11.00 10.94 1.54
N TRP A 268 10.00 11.41 2.29
CA TRP A 268 9.75 12.84 2.46
C TRP A 268 10.94 13.54 3.12
N VAL A 269 11.47 13.03 4.23
CA VAL A 269 12.66 13.61 4.90
C VAL A 269 13.84 13.71 3.95
N ARG A 270 14.10 12.66 3.16
CA ARG A 270 15.18 12.66 2.16
C ARG A 270 14.92 13.63 1.00
N SER A 271 13.67 13.82 0.62
CA SER A 271 13.29 14.80 -0.40
C SER A 271 13.54 16.22 0.10
N ASP A 272 13.15 16.50 1.34
CA ASP A 272 13.31 17.80 1.99
C ASP A 272 14.79 18.18 2.14
N GLU A 273 15.64 17.23 2.55
CA GLU A 273 17.10 17.42 2.61
C GLU A 273 17.72 17.75 1.24
N ARG A 274 17.20 17.16 0.15
CA ARG A 274 17.70 17.43 -1.21
C ARG A 274 17.28 18.81 -1.69
N GLU A 275 16.04 19.19 -1.40
CA GLU A 275 15.51 20.51 -1.76
C GLU A 275 16.24 21.62 -0.98
N ALA A 276 16.47 21.43 0.32
CA ALA A 276 17.26 22.35 1.13
C ALA A 276 18.68 22.55 0.56
N ARG A 277 19.39 21.47 0.21
CA ARG A 277 20.73 21.57 -0.40
C ARG A 277 20.73 22.26 -1.75
N ALA A 278 19.67 22.09 -2.56
CA ALA A 278 19.55 22.76 -3.84
C ALA A 278 19.35 24.28 -3.64
N VAL A 279 18.48 24.67 -2.71
CA VAL A 279 18.25 26.07 -2.35
C VAL A 279 19.52 26.71 -1.78
N ASP A 280 20.22 26.03 -0.88
CA ASP A 280 21.50 26.52 -0.33
C ASP A 280 22.55 26.73 -1.42
N ALA A 281 22.63 25.84 -2.42
CA ALA A 281 23.54 25.97 -3.55
C ALA A 281 23.17 27.14 -4.48
N GLU A 282 21.88 27.34 -4.75
CA GLU A 282 21.39 28.49 -5.53
C GLU A 282 21.68 29.82 -4.82
N LEU A 283 21.47 29.88 -3.50
CA LEU A 283 21.78 31.05 -2.68
C LEU A 283 23.28 31.35 -2.67
N ALA A 284 24.15 30.33 -2.52
CA ALA A 284 25.59 30.51 -2.57
C ALA A 284 26.06 31.06 -3.93
N LEU A 285 25.53 30.55 -5.05
CA LEU A 285 25.83 31.08 -6.38
C LEU A 285 25.34 32.53 -6.57
N ALA A 286 24.19 32.88 -6.00
CA ALA A 286 23.67 34.25 -6.03
C ALA A 286 24.53 35.21 -5.19
N GLU A 287 25.01 34.78 -4.03
CA GLU A 287 25.94 35.54 -3.18
C GLU A 287 27.29 35.77 -3.87
N GLU A 288 27.84 34.74 -4.54
CA GLU A 288 29.07 34.84 -5.34
C GLU A 288 28.90 35.81 -6.53
N ALA A 289 27.75 35.78 -7.22
CA ALA A 289 27.43 36.70 -8.31
C ALA A 289 27.25 38.16 -7.83
N ALA A 290 26.63 38.37 -6.67
CA ALA A 290 26.50 39.68 -6.05
C ALA A 290 27.87 40.26 -5.63
N THR A 291 28.75 39.42 -5.07
CA THR A 291 30.10 39.83 -4.62
C THR A 291 31.07 40.09 -5.78
N SER A 292 30.87 39.42 -6.93
CA SER A 292 31.73 39.56 -8.11
C SER A 292 31.31 40.69 -9.07
N SER A 293 30.14 41.31 -8.87
CA SER A 293 29.66 42.43 -9.68
C SER A 293 30.54 43.69 -9.51
N PRO A 294 30.92 44.38 -10.61
CA PRO A 294 31.94 45.45 -10.58
C PRO A 294 31.57 46.72 -9.80
N GLU A 295 30.29 46.93 -9.46
CA GLU A 295 29.85 48.07 -8.65
C GLU A 295 30.40 48.03 -7.21
N ALA A 296 30.62 46.86 -6.62
CA ALA A 296 31.22 46.74 -5.28
C ALA A 296 32.73 47.06 -5.25
N ARG A 297 33.39 47.08 -6.42
CA ARG A 297 34.83 47.31 -6.53
C ARG A 297 35.20 48.79 -6.70
N THR A 298 34.22 49.68 -6.87
CA THR A 298 34.48 51.11 -7.16
C THR A 298 34.48 52.02 -5.94
N GLU A 299 34.09 51.55 -4.74
CA GLU A 299 34.02 52.41 -3.55
C GLU A 299 35.26 52.38 -2.64
N HIS A 300 36.26 51.53 -2.88
CA HIS A 300 37.46 51.44 -2.01
C HIS A 300 38.64 52.33 -2.42
N GLY A 301 38.40 53.36 -3.24
CA GLY A 301 39.46 54.16 -3.83
C GLY A 301 39.14 55.63 -4.04
N THR A 302 38.62 56.34 -3.03
CA THR A 302 38.88 57.79 -2.82
C THR A 302 38.28 58.24 -1.48
N ALA A 303 39.09 58.93 -0.68
CA ALA A 303 38.63 59.67 0.49
C ALA A 303 37.77 60.88 0.09
N ASP A 304 36.95 61.32 1.04
CA ASP A 304 36.06 62.50 1.09
C ASP A 304 34.67 62.39 0.41
N GLY A 305 33.63 62.35 1.27
CA GLY A 305 32.26 62.74 0.92
C GLY A 305 31.19 61.71 1.29
N VAL A 306 30.44 62.01 2.37
CA VAL A 306 29.09 61.53 2.72
C VAL A 306 28.76 60.07 2.37
N ALA A 307 28.78 59.19 3.39
CA ALA A 307 28.29 57.83 3.28
C ALA A 307 26.83 57.78 2.76
N PRO A 308 26.52 57.06 1.67
CA PRO A 308 25.15 56.69 1.39
C PRO A 308 24.74 55.64 2.42
N ALA A 309 23.61 55.88 3.10
CA ALA A 309 23.06 54.97 4.09
C ALA A 309 22.88 53.57 3.47
N ALA A 310 23.56 52.58 4.04
CA ALA A 310 23.26 51.18 3.81
C ALA A 310 21.75 51.00 3.95
N THR A 311 21.08 50.59 2.88
CA THR A 311 19.64 50.45 2.85
C THR A 311 19.29 49.32 3.82
N SER A 312 18.90 49.69 5.03
CA SER A 312 18.50 48.80 6.12
C SER A 312 17.10 48.21 5.89
N GLY A 313 16.84 47.77 4.66
CA GLY A 313 15.58 47.15 4.27
C GLY A 313 15.61 45.67 4.59
N LEU A 314 14.48 45.14 5.06
CA LEU A 314 14.33 43.71 5.30
C LEU A 314 14.36 43.00 3.93
N TRP A 315 14.92 41.78 3.86
CA TRP A 315 15.18 41.08 2.59
C TRP A 315 13.96 40.88 1.67
N TRP A 316 12.74 40.95 2.23
CA TRP A 316 11.49 40.86 1.46
C TRP A 316 11.05 42.19 0.84
N GLU A 317 11.64 43.32 1.23
CA GLU A 317 11.38 44.63 0.60
C GLU A 317 12.11 44.77 -0.74
N SER A 318 13.21 44.02 -0.92
CA SER A 318 13.98 43.95 -2.15
C SER A 318 13.55 42.82 -3.11
N ASP A 319 12.65 41.92 -2.69
CA ASP A 319 12.13 40.85 -3.53
C ASP A 319 10.98 41.36 -4.43
N PRO A 320 11.08 41.28 -5.77
CA PRO A 320 10.09 41.81 -6.71
C PRO A 320 8.70 41.16 -6.58
N ARG A 321 8.58 40.00 -5.92
CA ARG A 321 7.28 39.35 -5.63
C ARG A 321 6.48 40.07 -4.54
N PHE A 322 7.15 40.83 -3.67
CA PHE A 322 6.55 41.43 -2.47
C PHE A 322 6.62 42.95 -2.45
N ALA A 323 7.47 43.56 -3.28
CA ALA A 323 7.74 45.00 -3.35
C ALA A 323 6.49 45.91 -3.51
N GLY A 324 5.35 45.38 -3.99
CA GLY A 324 4.11 46.15 -4.17
C GLY A 324 3.08 46.05 -3.05
N ARG A 325 3.28 45.19 -2.03
CA ARG A 325 2.19 44.80 -1.10
C ARG A 325 2.09 45.66 0.16
N TYR A 326 3.17 46.36 0.53
CA TYR A 326 3.26 47.11 1.79
C TYR A 326 3.85 48.52 1.61
N GLY A 327 3.55 49.19 0.50
CA GLY A 327 3.86 50.61 0.35
C GLY A 327 3.17 51.43 1.44
N ARG A 328 3.96 52.07 2.31
CA ARG A 328 3.49 53.08 3.26
C ARG A 328 2.70 54.13 2.49
N ARG A 329 1.41 54.27 2.80
CA ARG A 329 0.63 55.46 2.44
C ARG A 329 1.05 56.56 3.40
N ASP A 330 1.84 57.50 2.90
CA ASP A 330 1.99 58.81 3.51
C ASP A 330 0.68 59.62 3.42
#